data_AF-A0A3C0PEA1-F1
#
_entry.id   AF-A0A3C0PEA1-F1
#
_cell.length_a   1.000
_cell.length_b   1.000
_cell.length_c   1.000
_cell.angle_alpha   90.00
_cell.angle_beta   90.00
_cell.angle_gamma   90.00
#
_symmetry.space_group_name_H-M   'P 1'
#
loop_
_entity.id
_entity.type
_entity.pdbx_description
1 polymer ?
#
loop_
_entity_poly.entity_id
_entity_poly.type
_entity_poly.pdbx_seq_one_letter_code
_entity_poly.pdbx_strand_id
1 'polypeptide(L)' 'ILSAVIFNALIIIALIPLSLKGIAYKPSSAKRILFKNIFIYGVGGLIIPFIGIKLIDVMLVAVGLA' A
#
# COMPACT_ATOMS: atom_id res chain seq x y z
N ILE A 1 0.46 12.91 12.77
CA ILE A 1 0.33 13.60 11.46
C ILE A 1 1.62 13.44 10.64
N LEU A 2 2.80 13.70 11.23
CA LEU A 2 4.10 13.52 10.57
C LEU A 2 4.26 12.12 9.93
N SER A 3 3.95 11.05 10.67
CA SER A 3 4.01 9.66 10.20
C SER A 3 3.15 9.40 8.96
N ALA A 4 1.96 10.03 8.89
CA ALA A 4 1.05 9.91 7.75
C ALA A 4 1.57 10.67 6.51
N VAL A 5 2.16 11.85 6.71
CA VAL A 5 2.77 12.63 5.61
C VAL A 5 4.00 11.89 5.05
N ILE A 6 4.86 11.36 5.91
CA ILE A 6 6.02 10.55 5.50
C ILE A 6 5.56 9.31 4.74
N PHE A 7 4.55 8.59 5.25
CA PHE A 7 4.01 7.41 4.58
C PHE A 7 3.49 7.74 3.17
N ASN A 8 2.74 8.83 3.01
CA ASN A 8 2.22 9.25 1.71
C ASN A 8 3.34 9.59 0.71
N ALA A 9 4.45 10.18 1.16
CA ALA A 9 5.60 10.44 0.29
C ALA A 9 6.27 9.12 -0.16
N LEU A 10 6.41 8.16 0.75
CA LEU A 10 7.03 6.86 0.45
C LEU A 10 6.15 5.97 -0.43
N ILE A 11 4.84 5.91 -0.17
CA ILE A 11 3.92 5.03 -0.90
C ILE A 11 3.83 5.42 -2.39
N ILE A 12 3.88 6.71 -2.71
CA ILE A 12 3.88 7.18 -4.10
C ILE A 12 5.13 6.68 -4.83
N ILE A 13 6.32 6.85 -4.24
CA ILE A 13 7.59 6.39 -4.82
C ILE A 13 7.56 4.87 -5.04
N ALA A 14 7.02 4.11 -4.07
CA ALA A 14 6.89 2.66 -4.18
C ALA A 14 5.90 2.21 -5.27
N LEU A 15 4.82 2.97 -5.49
CA LEU A 15 3.78 2.63 -6.45
C LEU A 15 4.11 3.04 -7.89
N ILE A 16 4.93 4.07 -8.13
CA ILE A 16 5.37 4.48 -9.47
C ILE A 16 5.91 3.31 -10.32
N PRO A 17 6.90 2.52 -9.85
CA PRO A 17 7.42 1.40 -10.67
C PRO A 17 6.37 0.30 -10.87
N LEU A 18 5.44 0.11 -9.92
CA LEU A 18 4.35 -0.85 -10.06
C LEU A 18 3.37 -0.41 -11.15
N SER A 19 3.06 0.89 -11.21
CA SER A 19 2.23 1.50 -12.26
C SER A 19 2.88 1.38 -13.64
N LEU A 20 4.21 1.50 -13.72
CA LEU A 20 4.95 1.38 -14.99
C LEU A 20 5.09 -0.05 -15.51
N LYS A 21 5.24 -1.05 -14.62
CA LYS A 21 5.34 -2.47 -15.02
C LYS A 21 4.02 -3.06 -15.51
N GLY A 22 2.90 -2.45 -15.13
CA GLY A 22 1.57 -3.00 -15.40
C GLY A 22 1.29 -4.28 -14.61
N ILE A 23 0.02 -4.68 -14.56
CA ILE A 23 -0.42 -5.87 -13.82
C ILE A 23 -0.54 -7.03 -14.81
N ALA A 24 0.16 -8.13 -14.55
CA ALA A 24 0.08 -9.33 -15.39
C ALA A 24 -1.35 -9.90 -15.42
N TYR A 25 -2.05 -9.70 -16.53
CA TYR A 25 -3.41 -10.18 -16.72
C TYR A 25 -3.44 -11.67 -17.02
N LYS A 26 -4.16 -12.46 -16.20
CA LYS A 26 -4.41 -13.88 -16.46
C LYS A 26 -5.84 -14.07 -16.95
N PRO A 27 -6.07 -14.67 -18.14
CA PRO A 27 -7.41 -14.88 -18.66
C PRO A 27 -8.18 -15.82 -17.73
N SER A 28 -9.28 -15.33 -17.17
CA SER A 28 -10.27 -16.11 -16.42
C SER A 28 -11.62 -15.40 -16.46
N SER A 29 -12.68 -16.05 -15.97
CA SER A 29 -14.02 -15.45 -15.92
C SER A 29 -14.00 -14.08 -15.24
N ALA A 30 -14.63 -13.07 -15.87
CA ALA A 30 -14.68 -11.68 -15.38
C ALA A 30 -15.13 -11.59 -13.91
N LYS A 31 -16.11 -12.41 -13.51
CA LYS A 31 -16.59 -12.49 -12.13
C LYS A 31 -15.48 -12.89 -11.17
N ARG A 32 -14.67 -13.90 -11.52
CA ARG A 32 -13.57 -14.40 -10.69
C ARG A 32 -12.42 -13.39 -10.57
N ILE A 33 -12.13 -12.66 -11.65
CA ILE A 33 -11.10 -11.59 -11.64
C ILE A 33 -11.53 -10.44 -10.74
N LEU A 34 -12.78 -9.99 -10.87
CA LEU A 34 -13.31 -8.89 -10.07
C LEU A 34 -13.23 -9.18 -8.58
N PHE A 35 -13.72 -10.33 -8.13
CA PHE A 35 -13.64 -10.71 -6.71
C PHE A 35 -12.21 -10.79 -6.20
N LYS A 36 -11.28 -11.37 -6.97
CA LYS A 36 -9.86 -11.42 -6.59
C LYS A 36 -9.24 -10.03 -6.50
N ASN A 37 -9.52 -9.15 -7.46
CA ASN A 37 -8.94 -7.81 -7.46
C ASN A 37 -9.52 -6.95 -6.34
N ILE A 38 -10.83 -7.00 -6.09
CA ILE A 38 -11.44 -6.31 -4.95
C ILE A 38 -10.87 -6.84 -3.63
N PHE A 39 -10.72 -8.16 -3.49
CA PHE A 39 -10.17 -8.73 -2.27
C PHE A 39 -8.69 -8.33 -2.06
N ILE A 40 -7.84 -8.48 -3.09
CA ILE A 40 -6.40 -8.21 -2.96
C ILE A 40 -6.11 -6.70 -2.89
N TYR A 41 -6.62 -5.91 -3.83
CA TYR A 41 -6.34 -4.47 -3.90
C TYR A 41 -7.20 -3.65 -2.94
N GLY A 42 -8.41 -4.10 -2.61
CA GLY A 42 -9.27 -3.45 -1.61
C GLY A 42 -8.79 -3.73 -0.18
N VAL A 43 -8.63 -5.00 0.21
CA VAL A 43 -8.16 -5.34 1.56
C VAL A 43 -6.70 -4.94 1.73
N GLY A 44 -5.85 -5.19 0.73
CA GLY A 44 -4.46 -4.75 0.74
C GLY A 44 -4.34 -3.23 0.83
N GLY A 45 -5.12 -2.50 0.04
CA GLY A 45 -5.15 -1.02 0.06
C GLY A 45 -5.64 -0.44 1.40
N LEU A 46 -6.47 -1.17 2.14
CA LEU A 46 -6.89 -0.77 3.48
C LEU A 46 -5.83 -1.12 4.53
N ILE A 47 -5.22 -2.31 4.48
CA ILE A 47 -4.32 -2.78 5.55
C ILE A 47 -2.93 -2.14 5.45
N ILE A 48 -2.38 -2.02 4.23
CA ILE A 48 -1.04 -1.48 3.96
C ILE A 48 -0.81 -0.11 4.60
N PRO A 49 -1.68 0.91 4.44
CA PRO A 49 -1.44 2.23 5.01
C PRO A 49 -1.43 2.24 6.54
N PHE A 50 -2.32 1.48 7.19
CA PHE A 50 -2.36 1.44 8.65
C PHE A 50 -1.10 0.80 9.23
N ILE A 51 -0.64 -0.31 8.65
CA ILE A 51 0.60 -0.96 9.09
C ILE A 51 1.81 -0.05 8.81
N GLY A 52 1.89 0.55 7.63
CA GLY A 52 3.01 1.40 7.25
C GLY A 52 3.13 2.66 8.09
N ILE A 53 2.01 3.36 8.34
CA ILE A 53 1.99 4.54 9.21
C ILE A 53 2.43 4.17 10.64
N LYS A 54 1.90 3.05 11.18
CA LYS A 54 2.24 2.60 12.54
C LYS A 54 3.72 2.21 12.66
N LEU A 55 4.30 1.58 11.64
CA LEU A 55 5.73 1.26 11.63
C LEU A 55 6.60 2.51 11.61
N ILE A 56 6.24 3.51 10.80
CA ILE A 56 6.94 4.79 10.76
C ILE A 56 6.83 5.49 12.12
N ASP A 57 5.65 5.45 12.74
CA ASP A 57 5.41 6.04 14.05
C ASP A 57 6.29 5.41 15.13
N VAL A 58 6.32 4.08 15.22
CA VAL A 58 7.16 3.35 16.18
C VAL A 58 8.65 3.60 15.92
N MET A 59 9.08 3.68 14.66
CA MET A 59 10.47 4.02 14.34
C MET A 59 10.84 5.45 14.77
N LEU A 60 9.95 6.42 14.56
CA LEU A 60 10.19 7.81 14.99
C LEU A 60 10.28 7.91 16.52
N VAL A 61 9.41 7.21 17.24
CA VAL A 61 9.44 7.13 18.72
C VAL A 61 10.71 6.43 19.20
N ALA A 62 11.12 5.33 18.56
CA ALA A 62 12.34 4.60 18.92
C ALA A 62 13.63 5.42 18.73
N VAL A 63 13.63 6.35 17.76
CA VAL A 63 14.77 7.26 17.51
C VAL A 63 14.68 8.54 18.37
N GLY A 64 13.60 8.74 19.14
CA GLY A 64 13.44 9.88 20.04
C GLY A 64 13.11 11.20 19.32
N LEU A 65 12.60 11.12 18.10
CA LEU A 65 12.24 12.26 17.25
C LEU A 65 10.78 12.70 17.42
N ALA A 66 10.00 11.98 18.22
CA ALA A 66 8.57 12.17 18.43
C ALA A 66 8.19 12.08 19.92
#